data_AF-A0A423T4K0-F1
#
_entry.id   AF-A0A423T4K0-F1
#
_cell.length_a   1.000
_cell.length_b   1.000
_cell.length_c   1.000
_cell.angle_alpha   90.00
_cell.angle_beta   90.00
_cell.angle_gamma   90.00
#
_symmetry.space_group_name_H-M   'P 1'
#
loop_
_entity.id
_entity.type
_entity.pdbx_description
1 polymer ?
#
loop_
_entity_poly.entity_id
_entity_poly.type
_entity_poly.pdbx_seq_one_letter_code
_entity_poly.pdbx_strand_id
1 'polypeptide(L)'
;MKETDEENMRKRPPSATPSDDEPASKKRTNEVDKLWKNVNDNPNDFQAWTLLLQHIDQVSDLESGREAYDGFFGRYPYCYGYWKKYADLERRKGTKETVMKVFNRGLDAIRLSVDLWLHFMEYITSQYPDDEAFVRQEFERAIETCGLEFKSDKLWEAYINWESGGKRWKMLHSCMRDF
;
A
#
# COMPACT_ATOMS: atom_id res chain seq x y z
N MET A 1 26.50 27.05 71.19
CA MET A 1 25.13 26.74 71.62
C MET A 1 24.20 27.64 70.80
N LYS A 2 23.35 27.02 69.96
CA LYS A 2 22.17 27.51 69.21
C LYS A 2 22.33 28.40 67.94
N GLU A 3 22.07 27.71 66.81
CA GLU A 3 21.31 27.98 65.56
C GLU A 3 20.59 29.32 65.30
N THR A 4 20.54 29.69 64.02
CA THR A 4 19.35 29.99 63.15
C THR A 4 19.89 30.34 61.74
N ASP A 5 19.69 29.54 60.68
CA ASP A 5 18.53 29.31 59.79
C ASP A 5 18.18 30.43 58.77
N GLU A 6 18.08 29.99 57.50
CA GLU A 6 17.44 30.60 56.29
C GLU A 6 18.05 31.91 55.76
N GLU A 7 18.24 32.17 54.45
CA GLU A 7 17.30 32.06 53.34
C GLU A 7 18.01 32.18 51.97
N ASN A 8 17.47 31.48 50.99
CA ASN A 8 17.88 31.31 49.59
C ASN A 8 17.35 32.46 48.70
N MET A 9 18.17 33.14 47.87
CA MET A 9 17.68 33.69 46.59
C MET A 9 18.75 34.03 45.54
N ARG A 10 18.52 33.40 44.36
CA ARG A 10 18.68 33.93 42.99
C ARG A 10 20.09 34.06 42.38
N LYS A 11 20.48 33.01 41.66
CA LYS A 11 21.17 33.16 40.36
C LYS A 11 20.49 32.32 39.26
N ARG A 12 19.91 33.01 38.28
CA ARG A 12 19.66 32.60 36.87
C ARG A 12 19.02 33.81 36.17
N PRO A 13 19.30 34.12 34.88
CA PRO A 13 19.36 33.18 33.74
C PRO A 13 20.47 33.58 32.72
N PRO A 14 20.40 33.30 31.40
CA PRO A 14 19.88 32.15 30.65
C PRO A 14 21.01 31.47 29.82
N SER A 15 20.77 30.27 29.30
CA SER A 15 21.14 29.98 27.91
C SER A 15 20.46 28.68 27.48
N ALA A 16 19.56 28.86 26.52
CA ALA A 16 19.06 27.80 25.69
C ALA A 16 20.23 27.10 25.01
N THR A 17 20.31 25.78 25.16
CA THR A 17 21.00 24.94 24.22
C THR A 17 20.27 25.03 22.88
N PRO A 18 20.94 25.36 21.75
CA PRO A 18 20.35 25.23 20.44
C PRO A 18 20.20 23.74 20.13
N SER A 19 18.97 23.30 19.87
CA SER A 19 18.66 21.97 19.34
C SER A 19 19.06 21.91 17.87
N ASP A 20 20.06 21.09 17.54
CA ASP A 20 20.61 20.89 16.19
C ASP A 20 19.68 20.13 15.20
N ASP A 21 18.39 19.95 15.50
CA ASP A 21 17.45 19.17 14.66
C ASP A 21 16.61 19.99 13.66
N GLU A 22 16.70 21.33 13.67
CA GLU A 22 15.75 22.19 12.93
C GLU A 22 15.93 22.42 11.40
N PRO A 23 17.04 22.10 10.70
CA PRO A 23 17.15 22.41 9.25
C PRO A 23 16.68 21.28 8.31
N ALA A 24 16.68 20.02 8.74
CA ALA A 24 16.41 18.88 7.84
C ALA A 24 14.91 18.59 7.66
N SER A 25 14.08 18.77 8.69
CA SER A 25 12.64 18.54 8.61
C SER A 25 11.94 19.59 7.74
N LYS A 26 12.26 20.88 7.93
CA LYS A 26 11.71 22.01 7.16
C LYS A 26 12.07 21.96 5.67
N LYS A 27 13.23 21.40 5.32
CA LYS A 27 13.66 21.26 3.92
C LYS A 27 12.88 20.16 3.19
N ARG A 28 12.57 19.05 3.88
CA ARG A 28 11.76 17.94 3.35
C ARG A 28 10.31 18.33 3.11
N THR A 29 9.69 19.06 4.05
CA THR A 29 8.30 19.55 3.86
C THR A 29 8.18 20.51 2.67
N ASN A 30 9.12 21.44 2.53
CA ASN A 30 9.14 22.38 1.39
C ASN A 30 9.29 21.68 0.03
N GLU A 31 10.00 20.55 -0.02
CA GLU A 31 10.13 19.75 -1.24
C GLU A 31 8.81 19.06 -1.62
N VAL A 32 8.13 18.44 -0.65
CA VAL A 32 6.81 17.82 -0.84
C VAL A 32 5.77 18.85 -1.29
N ASP A 33 5.75 20.04 -0.69
CA ASP A 33 4.83 21.12 -1.07
C ASP A 33 5.00 21.55 -2.53
N LYS A 34 6.25 21.61 -3.01
CA LYS A 34 6.55 21.92 -4.42
C LYS A 34 6.05 20.81 -5.35
N LEU A 35 6.23 19.55 -4.98
CA LEU A 35 5.76 18.41 -5.77
C LEU A 35 4.24 18.40 -5.86
N TRP A 36 3.54 18.68 -4.75
CA TRP A 36 2.09 18.87 -4.73
C TRP A 36 1.63 20.03 -5.61
N LYS A 37 2.34 21.15 -5.57
CA LYS A 37 2.04 22.27 -6.47
C LYS A 37 2.16 21.86 -7.94
N ASN A 38 3.22 21.14 -8.32
CA ASN A 38 3.42 20.70 -9.70
C ASN A 38 2.28 19.79 -10.20
N VAL A 39 1.83 18.84 -9.39
CA VAL A 39 0.70 17.96 -9.78
C VAL A 39 -0.64 18.69 -9.78
N ASN A 40 -0.81 19.72 -8.96
CA ASN A 40 -2.03 20.54 -8.95
C ASN A 40 -2.07 21.53 -10.13
N ASP A 41 -0.92 22.10 -10.49
CA ASP A 41 -0.78 23.00 -11.65
C ASP A 41 -0.95 22.23 -12.97
N ASN A 42 -0.45 20.99 -13.05
CA ASN A 42 -0.67 20.11 -14.20
C ASN A 42 -1.08 18.68 -13.79
N PRO A 43 -2.38 18.44 -13.52
CA PRO A 43 -2.87 17.14 -13.05
C PRO A 43 -2.71 15.98 -14.05
N ASN A 44 -2.52 16.29 -15.33
CA ASN A 44 -2.33 15.31 -16.39
C ASN A 44 -0.84 15.02 -16.66
N ASP A 45 0.08 15.56 -15.85
CA ASP A 45 1.49 15.22 -15.93
C ASP A 45 1.79 13.95 -15.13
N PHE A 46 1.86 12.83 -15.85
CA PHE A 46 2.20 11.55 -15.26
C PHE A 46 3.57 11.59 -14.54
N GLN A 47 4.58 12.24 -15.12
CA GLN A 47 5.92 12.29 -14.53
C GLN A 47 5.91 13.04 -13.19
N ALA A 48 5.20 14.17 -13.11
CA ALA A 48 5.03 14.91 -11.87
C ALA A 48 4.43 14.04 -10.75
N TRP A 49 3.39 13.26 -11.05
CA TRP A 49 2.82 12.31 -10.09
C TRP A 49 3.80 11.21 -9.68
N THR A 50 4.55 10.63 -10.64
CA THR A 50 5.51 9.58 -10.30
C THR A 50 6.63 10.07 -9.40
N LEU A 51 7.09 11.32 -9.58
CA LEU A 51 8.09 11.96 -8.72
C LEU A 51 7.54 12.21 -7.32
N LEU A 52 6.29 12.68 -7.21
CA LEU A 52 5.61 12.86 -5.93
C LEU A 52 5.51 11.52 -5.17
N LEU A 53 5.02 10.47 -5.83
CA LEU A 53 4.90 9.13 -5.23
C LEU A 53 6.25 8.56 -4.83
N GLN A 54 7.29 8.74 -5.66
CA GLN A 54 8.64 8.29 -5.33
C GLN A 54 9.18 8.98 -4.07
N HIS A 55 8.98 10.29 -3.93
CA HIS A 55 9.41 11.03 -2.74
C HIS A 55 8.64 10.56 -1.50
N ILE A 56 7.33 10.38 -1.60
CA ILE A 56 6.49 9.93 -0.48
C ILE A 56 6.84 8.50 -0.07
N ASP A 57 7.11 7.61 -1.03
CA ASP A 57 7.57 6.25 -0.75
C ASP A 57 8.91 6.24 0.01
N GLN A 58 9.80 7.22 -0.23
CA GLN A 58 11.08 7.36 0.49
C GLN A 58 10.89 7.87 1.92
N VAL A 59 10.03 8.87 2.12
CA VAL A 59 9.67 9.37 3.46
C VAL A 59 8.91 8.30 4.24
N SER A 60 8.19 7.44 3.51
CA SER A 60 7.42 6.32 4.02
C SER A 60 6.27 6.75 4.95
N ASP A 61 5.81 8.00 4.90
CA ASP A 61 4.67 8.41 5.72
C ASP A 61 3.36 7.80 5.19
N LEU A 62 2.58 7.16 6.07
CA LEU A 62 1.39 6.41 5.64
C LEU A 62 0.28 7.35 5.19
N GLU A 63 0.03 8.43 5.91
CA GLU A 63 -1.09 9.32 5.64
C GLU A 63 -0.83 10.17 4.38
N SER A 64 0.37 10.73 4.25
CA SER A 64 0.81 11.38 3.01
C SER A 64 0.80 10.42 1.82
N GLY A 65 1.14 9.15 2.06
CA GLY A 65 1.04 8.07 1.08
C GLY A 65 -0.38 7.89 0.56
N ARG A 66 -1.35 7.74 1.47
CA ARG A 66 -2.77 7.58 1.10
C ARG A 66 -3.26 8.73 0.25
N GLU A 67 -3.00 9.96 0.68
CA GLU A 67 -3.43 11.16 -0.04
C GLU A 67 -2.84 11.21 -1.47
N ALA A 68 -1.55 10.95 -1.62
CA ALA A 68 -0.90 10.98 -2.92
C ALA A 68 -1.32 9.84 -3.85
N TYR A 69 -1.45 8.62 -3.33
CA TYR A 69 -1.95 7.49 -4.12
C TYR A 69 -3.41 7.71 -4.53
N ASP A 70 -4.27 8.17 -3.62
CA ASP A 70 -5.67 8.45 -3.94
C ASP A 70 -5.81 9.57 -4.98
N GLY A 71 -5.01 10.64 -4.87
CA GLY A 71 -4.93 11.70 -5.88
C GLY A 71 -4.47 11.18 -7.25
N PHE A 72 -3.43 10.33 -7.27
CA PHE A 72 -2.92 9.71 -8.48
C PHE A 72 -3.96 8.81 -9.16
N PHE A 73 -4.62 7.93 -8.41
CA PHE A 73 -5.63 7.02 -8.98
C PHE A 73 -6.91 7.73 -9.42
N GLY A 74 -7.20 8.92 -8.89
CA GLY A 74 -8.25 9.78 -9.44
C GLY A 74 -8.04 10.16 -10.91
N ARG A 75 -6.79 10.07 -11.41
CA ARG A 75 -6.42 10.37 -12.80
C ARG A 75 -5.97 9.13 -13.58
N TYR A 76 -5.19 8.26 -12.93
CA TYR A 76 -4.54 7.10 -13.55
C TYR A 76 -4.98 5.79 -12.89
N PRO A 77 -6.28 5.45 -12.90
CA PRO A 77 -6.77 4.24 -12.23
C PRO A 77 -6.25 2.95 -12.85
N TYR A 78 -5.84 2.96 -14.12
CA TYR A 78 -5.42 1.77 -14.88
C TYR A 78 -3.95 1.39 -14.70
N CYS A 79 -3.21 2.08 -13.85
CA CYS A 79 -1.80 1.78 -13.60
C CYS A 79 -1.63 0.74 -12.48
N TYR A 80 -1.86 -0.55 -12.79
CA TYR A 80 -1.86 -1.66 -11.81
C TYR A 80 -0.59 -1.73 -10.94
N GLY A 81 0.58 -1.41 -11.50
CA GLY A 81 1.84 -1.44 -10.77
C GLY A 81 1.87 -0.50 -9.56
N TYR A 82 1.12 0.60 -9.60
CA TYR A 82 0.99 1.52 -8.47
C TYR A 82 -0.01 1.01 -7.44
N TRP A 83 -1.07 0.31 -7.85
CA TRP A 83 -2.00 -0.34 -6.90
C TRP A 83 -1.25 -1.35 -6.03
N LYS A 84 -0.34 -2.12 -6.65
CA LYS A 84 0.57 -3.01 -5.92
C LYS A 84 1.46 -2.25 -4.94
N LYS A 85 2.09 -1.14 -5.36
CA LYS A 85 2.93 -0.33 -4.47
C LYS A 85 2.16 0.24 -3.29
N TYR A 86 0.92 0.70 -3.52
CA TYR A 86 0.06 1.20 -2.46
C TYR A 86 -0.33 0.08 -1.48
N ALA A 87 -0.68 -1.10 -1.97
CA ALA A 87 -0.94 -2.26 -1.12
C ALA A 87 0.32 -2.67 -0.31
N ASP A 88 1.51 -2.61 -0.92
CA ASP A 88 2.79 -2.85 -0.25
C ASP A 88 3.12 -1.78 0.82
N LEU A 89 2.69 -0.52 0.63
CA LEU A 89 2.79 0.54 1.64
C LEU A 89 1.88 0.23 2.84
N GLU A 90 0.60 -0.06 2.59
CA GLU A 90 -0.36 -0.45 3.63
C GLU A 90 0.08 -1.74 4.34
N ARG A 91 0.68 -2.71 3.65
CA ARG A 91 1.16 -3.94 4.28
C ARG A 91 2.28 -3.68 5.29
N ARG A 92 3.09 -2.63 5.08
CA ARG A 92 4.21 -2.29 5.97
C ARG A 92 3.79 -1.51 7.21
N LYS A 93 2.71 -0.71 7.13
CA LYS A 93 2.35 0.27 8.19
C LYS A 93 0.88 0.30 8.60
N GLY A 94 0.01 -0.29 7.80
CA GLY A 94 -1.42 -0.37 8.00
C GLY A 94 -1.87 -1.71 8.59
N THR A 95 -3.11 -2.10 8.31
CA THR A 95 -3.72 -3.34 8.79
C THR A 95 -4.10 -4.25 7.62
N LYS A 96 -4.44 -5.51 7.90
CA LYS A 96 -4.89 -6.43 6.85
C LYS A 96 -6.12 -5.87 6.09
N GLU A 97 -7.02 -5.22 6.82
CA GLU A 97 -8.23 -4.62 6.29
C GLU A 97 -7.94 -3.46 5.34
N THR A 98 -6.92 -2.63 5.62
CA THR A 98 -6.56 -1.52 4.73
C THR A 98 -5.91 -2.03 3.45
N VAL A 99 -5.05 -3.04 3.53
CA VAL A 99 -4.48 -3.69 2.34
C VAL A 99 -5.57 -4.32 1.47
N MET A 100 -6.51 -5.04 2.07
CA MET A 100 -7.67 -5.60 1.36
C MET A 100 -8.51 -4.52 0.66
N LYS A 101 -8.74 -3.39 1.32
CA LYS A 101 -9.45 -2.24 0.71
C LYS A 101 -8.71 -1.70 -0.51
N VAL A 102 -7.38 -1.57 -0.45
CA VAL A 102 -6.58 -1.10 -1.59
C VAL A 102 -6.66 -2.08 -2.77
N PHE A 103 -6.50 -3.38 -2.51
CA PHE A 103 -6.63 -4.40 -3.57
C PHE A 103 -8.02 -4.40 -4.19
N ASN A 104 -9.09 -4.42 -3.38
CA ASN A 104 -10.46 -4.42 -3.91
C ASN A 104 -10.75 -3.16 -4.73
N ARG A 105 -10.32 -1.97 -4.28
CA ARG A 105 -10.42 -0.73 -5.08
C ARG A 105 -9.69 -0.83 -6.41
N GLY A 106 -8.48 -1.40 -6.41
CA GLY A 106 -7.71 -1.61 -7.64
C GLY A 106 -8.36 -2.61 -8.59
N LEU A 107 -8.90 -3.72 -8.06
CA LEU A 107 -9.62 -4.71 -8.85
C LEU A 107 -10.93 -4.17 -9.41
N ASP A 108 -11.66 -3.32 -8.68
CA ASP A 108 -12.83 -2.62 -9.20
C ASP A 108 -12.48 -1.63 -10.32
N ALA A 109 -11.33 -0.97 -10.21
CA ALA A 109 -10.82 -0.05 -11.22
C ALA A 109 -10.30 -0.79 -12.46
N ILE A 110 -9.66 -1.95 -12.30
CA ILE A 110 -8.99 -2.71 -13.38
C ILE A 110 -9.35 -4.20 -13.32
N ARG A 111 -10.63 -4.52 -13.51
CA ARG A 111 -11.16 -5.89 -13.36
C ARG A 111 -10.42 -6.95 -14.17
N LEU A 112 -9.96 -6.62 -15.38
CA LEU A 112 -9.30 -7.56 -16.28
C LEU A 112 -7.78 -7.62 -16.12
N SER A 113 -7.20 -6.92 -15.14
CA SER A 113 -5.75 -6.97 -14.90
C SER A 113 -5.36 -8.28 -14.21
N VAL A 114 -4.94 -9.27 -15.01
CA VAL A 114 -4.41 -10.54 -14.49
C VAL A 114 -3.26 -10.32 -13.51
N ASP A 115 -2.34 -9.40 -13.81
CA ASP A 115 -1.22 -9.09 -12.91
C ASP A 115 -1.68 -8.57 -11.54
N LEU A 116 -2.73 -7.75 -11.50
CA LEU A 116 -3.26 -7.26 -10.23
C LEU A 116 -3.95 -8.38 -9.44
N TRP A 117 -4.70 -9.24 -10.11
CA TRP A 117 -5.28 -10.44 -9.51
C TRP A 117 -4.20 -11.37 -8.94
N LEU A 118 -3.10 -11.59 -9.65
CA LEU A 118 -1.98 -12.41 -9.17
C LEU A 118 -1.37 -11.85 -7.89
N HIS A 119 -1.14 -10.54 -7.81
CA HIS A 119 -0.64 -9.92 -6.57
C HIS A 119 -1.64 -10.01 -5.42
N PHE A 120 -2.93 -9.91 -5.72
CA PHE A 120 -3.98 -10.11 -4.73
C PHE A 120 -4.05 -11.57 -4.25
N MET A 121 -3.96 -12.55 -5.16
CA MET A 121 -3.90 -13.98 -4.83
C MET A 121 -2.68 -14.32 -3.96
N GLU A 122 -1.50 -13.80 -4.31
CA GLU A 122 -0.28 -13.94 -3.51
C GLU A 122 -0.47 -13.38 -2.08
N TYR A 123 -1.15 -12.24 -1.96
CA TYR A 123 -1.46 -11.65 -0.66
C TYR A 123 -2.41 -12.52 0.16
N ILE A 124 -3.56 -12.91 -0.38
CA ILE A 124 -4.57 -13.65 0.40
C ILE A 124 -4.10 -15.06 0.78
N THR A 125 -3.38 -15.74 -0.11
CA THR A 125 -2.82 -17.09 0.18
C THR A 125 -1.79 -17.02 1.30
N SER A 126 -1.03 -15.93 1.40
CA SER A 126 -0.10 -15.69 2.50
C SER A 126 -0.80 -15.30 3.81
N GLN A 127 -1.86 -14.50 3.75
CA GLN A 127 -2.48 -13.90 4.94
C GLN A 127 -3.61 -14.72 5.56
N TYR A 128 -4.19 -15.64 4.79
CA TYR A 128 -5.31 -16.51 5.16
C TYR A 128 -5.01 -17.99 4.86
N PRO A 129 -3.87 -18.55 5.33
CA PRO A 129 -3.48 -19.93 4.99
C PRO A 129 -4.46 -20.98 5.55
N ASP A 130 -5.17 -20.65 6.63
CA ASP A 130 -6.11 -21.55 7.31
C ASP A 130 -7.55 -21.43 6.78
N ASP A 131 -7.86 -20.40 5.98
CA ASP A 131 -9.20 -20.16 5.42
C ASP A 131 -9.26 -20.56 3.94
N GLU A 132 -9.19 -21.88 3.71
CA GLU A 132 -9.21 -22.41 2.35
C GLU A 132 -10.50 -22.10 1.60
N ALA A 133 -11.62 -21.94 2.30
CA ALA A 133 -12.90 -21.63 1.68
C ALA A 133 -12.88 -20.21 1.10
N PHE A 134 -12.40 -19.24 1.88
CA PHE A 134 -12.23 -17.87 1.42
C PHE A 134 -11.24 -17.77 0.25
N VAL A 135 -10.05 -18.37 0.37
CA VAL A 135 -9.04 -18.30 -0.70
C VAL A 135 -9.56 -18.92 -2.01
N ARG A 136 -10.29 -20.04 -1.94
CA ARG A 136 -10.93 -20.64 -3.13
C ARG A 136 -11.94 -19.71 -3.78
N GLN A 137 -12.84 -19.13 -2.98
CA GLN A 137 -13.86 -18.21 -3.48
C GLN A 137 -13.22 -17.05 -4.25
N GLU A 138 -12.10 -16.53 -3.76
CA GLU A 138 -11.38 -15.43 -4.38
C GLU A 138 -10.64 -15.84 -5.66
N PHE A 139 -10.11 -17.08 -5.74
CA PHE A 139 -9.60 -17.65 -6.99
C PHE A 139 -10.71 -17.83 -8.03
N GLU A 140 -11.85 -18.40 -7.63
CA GLU A 140 -13.01 -18.58 -8.52
C GLU A 140 -13.49 -17.22 -9.07
N ARG A 141 -13.56 -16.21 -8.20
CA ARG A 141 -13.88 -14.82 -8.59
C ARG A 141 -12.88 -14.25 -9.60
N ALA A 142 -11.59 -14.52 -9.42
CA ALA A 142 -10.54 -14.06 -10.35
C ALA A 142 -10.67 -14.73 -11.73
N ILE A 143 -10.94 -16.05 -11.74
CA ILE A 143 -11.13 -16.84 -12.96
C ILE A 143 -12.38 -16.41 -13.71
N GLU A 144 -13.50 -16.21 -13.01
CA GLU A 144 -14.73 -15.71 -13.64
C GLU A 144 -14.52 -14.31 -14.26
N THR A 145 -13.71 -13.47 -13.61
CA THR A 145 -13.49 -12.09 -14.06
C THR A 145 -12.52 -12.01 -15.24
N CYS A 146 -11.38 -12.70 -15.18
CA CYS A 146 -10.29 -12.52 -16.15
C CYS A 146 -9.62 -13.83 -16.61
N GLY A 147 -10.23 -14.98 -16.35
CA GLY A 147 -9.70 -16.30 -16.72
C GLY A 147 -9.61 -16.52 -18.24
N LEU A 148 -10.38 -15.78 -19.04
CA LEU A 148 -10.36 -15.85 -20.50
C LEU A 148 -9.40 -14.86 -21.16
N GLU A 149 -8.72 -14.01 -20.38
CA GLU A 149 -7.72 -13.08 -20.92
C GLU A 149 -6.52 -13.84 -21.49
N PHE A 150 -5.93 -13.33 -22.57
CA PHE A 150 -4.84 -14.00 -23.29
C PHE A 150 -3.62 -14.39 -22.42
N LYS A 151 -3.40 -13.66 -21.32
CA LYS A 151 -2.28 -13.87 -20.38
C LYS A 151 -2.73 -14.37 -19.00
N SER A 152 -3.88 -15.07 -18.94
CA SER A 152 -4.40 -15.66 -17.70
C SER A 152 -3.69 -16.96 -17.31
N ASP A 153 -2.74 -17.45 -18.13
CA ASP A 153 -1.96 -18.67 -17.92
C ASP A 153 -1.40 -18.76 -16.50
N LYS A 154 -0.75 -17.68 -16.04
CA LYS A 154 -0.18 -17.63 -14.69
C LYS A 154 -1.23 -17.66 -13.57
N LEU A 155 -2.43 -17.12 -13.83
CA LEU A 155 -3.52 -17.14 -12.85
C LEU A 155 -4.08 -18.56 -12.71
N TRP A 156 -4.27 -19.26 -13.83
CA TRP A 156 -4.64 -20.66 -13.84
C TRP A 156 -3.58 -21.53 -13.17
N GLU A 157 -2.29 -21.34 -13.49
CA GLU A 157 -1.19 -22.05 -12.82
C GLU A 157 -1.18 -21.81 -11.31
N ALA A 158 -1.37 -20.57 -10.86
CA ALA A 158 -1.46 -20.24 -9.44
C ALA A 158 -2.61 -20.98 -8.76
N TYR A 159 -3.79 -21.02 -9.39
CA TYR A 159 -4.95 -21.71 -8.84
C TYR A 159 -4.73 -23.24 -8.78
N ILE A 160 -4.23 -23.84 -9.87
CA ILE A 160 -3.92 -25.27 -9.94
C ILE A 160 -2.89 -25.68 -8.90
N ASN A 161 -1.82 -24.90 -8.77
CA ASN A 161 -0.76 -25.17 -7.79
C ASN A 161 -1.29 -25.08 -6.36
N TRP A 162 -2.13 -24.08 -6.08
CA TRP A 162 -2.75 -23.92 -4.78
C TRP A 162 -3.68 -25.10 -4.44
N GLU A 163 -4.54 -25.56 -5.37
CA GLU A 163 -5.41 -26.73 -5.14
C GLU A 163 -4.62 -28.05 -5.04
N SER A 164 -3.60 -28.22 -5.88
CA SER A 164 -2.73 -29.40 -5.91
C SER A 164 -1.92 -29.55 -4.62
N GLY A 165 -1.40 -28.45 -4.09
CA GLY A 165 -0.66 -28.43 -2.82
C GLY A 165 -1.49 -28.92 -1.63
N GLY A 166 -2.82 -28.75 -1.69
CA GLY A 166 -3.75 -29.27 -0.67
C GLY A 166 -4.25 -30.69 -0.90
N LYS A 167 -3.81 -31.38 -1.97
CA LYS A 167 -4.34 -32.68 -2.41
C LYS A 167 -5.83 -32.65 -2.80
N ARG A 168 -6.35 -31.52 -3.29
CA ARG A 168 -7.79 -31.27 -3.54
C ARG A 168 -8.21 -31.56 -5.00
N TRP A 169 -7.71 -32.66 -5.55
CA TRP A 169 -7.83 -33.02 -6.97
C TRP A 169 -9.26 -33.17 -7.51
N LYS A 170 -10.22 -33.52 -6.65
CA LYS A 170 -11.61 -33.75 -7.07
C LYS A 170 -12.32 -32.47 -7.51
N MET A 171 -11.89 -31.31 -7.02
CA MET A 171 -12.55 -30.02 -7.27
C MET A 171 -12.01 -29.32 -8.52
N LEU A 172 -10.72 -29.52 -8.86
CA LEU A 172 -10.11 -29.01 -10.10
C LEU A 172 -10.87 -29.44 -11.35
N HIS A 173 -11.31 -30.70 -11.38
CA HIS A 173 -12.04 -31.25 -12.51
C HIS A 173 -13.46 -30.70 -12.67
N SER A 174 -14.04 -30.13 -11.60
CA SER A 174 -15.30 -29.39 -11.69
C SER A 174 -15.04 -28.00 -12.27
N CYS A 175 -14.07 -27.25 -11.71
CA CYS A 175 -13.77 -25.90 -12.15
C CYS A 175 -13.28 -25.82 -13.60
N MET A 176 -12.53 -26.81 -14.10
CA MET A 176 -12.04 -26.83 -15.49
C MET A 176 -13.08 -27.30 -16.52
N ARG A 177 -14.20 -27.88 -16.08
CA ARG A 177 -15.22 -28.43 -16.99
C ARG A 177 -16.27 -27.41 -17.39
N ASP A 178 -16.47 -26.39 -16.56
CA ASP A 178 -17.50 -25.35 -16.73
C ASP A 178 -16.98 -24.11 -17.50
N PHE A 179 -15.76 -24.16 -18.04
CA PHE A 179 -15.15 -23.16 -18.91
C PHE A 179 -14.61 -23.80 -20.20
#